data_AF-A0A2G1LS43-F1
#
_entry.id   AF-A0A2G1LS43-F1
#
_cell.length_a   1.000
_cell.length_b   1.000
_cell.length_c   1.000
_cell.angle_alpha   90.00
_cell.angle_beta   90.00
_cell.angle_gamma   90.00
#
_symmetry.space_group_name_H-M   'P 1'
#
loop_
_entity.id
_entity.type
_entity.pdbx_description
1 polymer ?
#
loop_
_entity_poly.entity_id
_entity_poly.type
_entity_poly.pdbx_seq_one_letter_code
_entity_poly.pdbx_strand_id
1 'polypeptide(L)'
;MAFNADVKQAVDEYTRSHLPPEDWHLSYFSFIDDPHLALRLGEEFMSARIIYKLLEGIGADEWLQRAQIRSQILSYASMYEAAIHHILFVNLANHPQVFALTEFPMKKQISIPSQALEALEKHLEHDGKRIIPTYEGVGRTDESKVRFDRKAECACLLGILEPWLRDELIEFYEARNSIHIHAEIKKSLSYELDLSKRAYMRLQPFKDQIVGWQLMRAD
;
A
#
# COMPACT_ATOMS: atom_id res chain seq x y z
N MET A 1 17.47 -24.98 -15.18
CA MET A 1 16.97 -25.36 -16.52
C MET A 1 15.45 -25.28 -16.49
N ALA A 2 14.80 -24.89 -17.57
CA ALA A 2 13.33 -24.85 -17.64
C ALA A 2 12.74 -26.27 -17.83
N PHE A 3 11.48 -26.45 -17.45
CA PHE A 3 10.73 -27.67 -17.74
C PHE A 3 10.61 -27.95 -19.25
N ASN A 4 10.40 -29.22 -19.61
CA ASN A 4 10.10 -29.63 -20.98
C ASN A 4 8.68 -29.17 -21.41
N ALA A 5 8.34 -29.37 -22.68
CA ALA A 5 7.06 -28.92 -23.25
C ALA A 5 5.85 -29.55 -22.54
N ASP A 6 5.89 -30.87 -22.30
CA ASP A 6 4.77 -31.60 -21.69
C ASP A 6 4.47 -31.12 -20.26
N VAL A 7 5.51 -30.89 -19.45
CA VAL A 7 5.36 -30.38 -18.08
C VAL A 7 4.89 -28.92 -18.11
N LYS A 8 5.40 -28.09 -19.04
CA LYS A 8 4.90 -26.71 -19.21
C LYS A 8 3.42 -26.69 -19.56
N GLN A 9 2.99 -27.55 -20.47
CA GLN A 9 1.60 -27.66 -20.86
C GLN A 9 0.72 -28.13 -19.70
N ALA A 10 1.13 -29.17 -18.96
CA ALA A 10 0.37 -29.64 -17.80
C ALA A 10 0.23 -28.57 -16.71
N VAL A 11 1.30 -27.80 -16.45
CA VAL A 11 1.26 -26.67 -15.51
C VAL A 11 0.34 -25.56 -16.01
N ASP A 12 0.41 -25.20 -17.30
CA ASP A 12 -0.42 -24.15 -17.88
C ASP A 12 -1.91 -24.55 -17.87
N GLU A 13 -2.23 -25.78 -18.26
CA GLU A 13 -3.59 -26.33 -18.20
C GLU A 13 -4.16 -26.33 -16.78
N TYR A 14 -3.38 -26.76 -15.78
CA TYR A 14 -3.81 -26.73 -14.38
C TYR A 14 -4.03 -25.30 -13.89
N THR A 15 -3.05 -24.41 -14.10
CA THR A 15 -3.13 -23.04 -13.57
C THR A 15 -4.22 -22.22 -14.24
N ARG A 16 -4.41 -22.33 -15.56
CA ARG A 16 -5.39 -21.53 -16.30
C ARG A 16 -6.81 -22.07 -16.23
N SER A 17 -7.02 -23.38 -16.10
CA SER A 17 -8.39 -23.95 -16.00
C SER A 17 -9.17 -23.47 -14.76
N HIS A 18 -8.47 -22.99 -13.74
CA HIS A 18 -9.06 -22.50 -12.49
C HIS A 18 -9.05 -20.98 -12.35
N LEU A 19 -8.66 -20.25 -13.40
CA LEU A 19 -8.55 -18.79 -13.39
C LEU A 19 -9.41 -18.18 -14.49
N PRO A 20 -9.93 -16.96 -14.28
CA PRO A 20 -10.51 -16.19 -15.37
C PRO A 20 -9.53 -16.00 -16.54
N PRO A 21 -10.04 -15.70 -17.75
CA PRO A 21 -9.19 -15.35 -18.88
C PRO A 21 -8.24 -14.20 -18.56
N GLU A 22 -7.15 -14.11 -19.34
CA GLU A 22 -6.14 -13.07 -19.20
C GLU A 22 -6.75 -11.66 -19.29
N ASP A 23 -7.58 -11.41 -20.29
CA ASP A 23 -8.26 -10.13 -20.49
C ASP A 23 -9.09 -9.68 -19.28
N TRP A 24 -9.66 -10.63 -18.51
CA TRP A 24 -10.39 -10.31 -17.30
C TRP A 24 -9.48 -9.73 -16.22
N HIS A 25 -8.26 -10.26 -16.07
CA HIS A 25 -7.28 -9.75 -15.12
C HIS A 25 -6.73 -8.40 -15.57
N LEU A 26 -6.38 -8.27 -16.85
CA LEU A 26 -5.82 -7.04 -17.41
C LEU A 26 -6.82 -5.86 -17.36
N SER A 27 -8.11 -6.14 -17.49
CA SER A 27 -9.17 -5.13 -17.38
C SER A 27 -9.67 -4.90 -15.95
N TYR A 28 -9.19 -5.66 -14.95
CA TYR A 28 -9.72 -5.64 -13.59
C TYR A 28 -9.64 -4.24 -12.96
N PHE A 29 -8.50 -3.55 -13.16
CA PHE A 29 -8.17 -2.23 -12.64
C PHE A 29 -8.50 -1.08 -13.60
N SER A 30 -9.42 -1.28 -14.55
CA SER A 30 -9.87 -0.24 -15.50
C SER A 30 -10.49 1.01 -14.85
N PHE A 31 -10.76 0.99 -13.54
CA PHE A 31 -11.18 2.15 -12.75
C PHE A 31 -10.02 3.10 -12.40
N ILE A 32 -8.77 2.70 -12.67
CA ILE A 32 -7.58 3.56 -12.58
C ILE A 32 -7.41 4.26 -13.93
N ASP A 33 -7.30 5.58 -13.89
CA ASP A 33 -7.23 6.45 -15.08
C ASP A 33 -5.86 6.46 -15.77
N ASP A 34 -4.78 6.06 -15.07
CA ASP A 34 -3.50 5.76 -15.70
C ASP A 34 -3.52 4.36 -16.34
N PRO A 35 -3.51 4.24 -17.69
CA PRO A 35 -3.59 2.95 -18.37
C PRO A 35 -2.36 2.06 -18.13
N HIS A 36 -1.18 2.67 -17.93
CA HIS A 36 0.05 1.92 -17.68
C HIS A 36 0.03 1.31 -16.27
N LEU A 37 -0.41 2.09 -15.27
CA LEU A 37 -0.61 1.58 -13.92
C LEU A 37 -1.70 0.51 -13.87
N ALA A 38 -2.84 0.73 -14.52
CA ALA A 38 -3.94 -0.23 -14.59
C ALA A 38 -3.48 -1.57 -15.18
N LEU A 39 -2.74 -1.53 -16.29
CA LEU A 39 -2.16 -2.72 -16.92
C LEU A 39 -1.21 -3.44 -15.96
N ARG A 40 -0.29 -2.70 -15.32
CA ARG A 40 0.69 -3.27 -14.39
C ARG A 40 0.02 -3.94 -13.18
N LEU A 41 -1.05 -3.36 -12.65
CA LEU A 41 -1.84 -3.96 -11.57
C LEU A 41 -2.55 -5.23 -12.04
N GLY A 42 -3.08 -5.25 -13.27
CA GLY A 42 -3.67 -6.44 -13.89
C GLY A 42 -2.66 -7.59 -14.07
N GLU A 43 -1.45 -7.28 -14.54
CA GLU A 43 -0.35 -8.25 -14.64
C GLU A 43 0.06 -8.82 -13.27
N GLU A 44 0.18 -7.97 -12.25
CA GLU A 44 0.50 -8.39 -10.89
C GLU A 44 -0.62 -9.28 -10.33
N PHE A 45 -1.88 -8.96 -10.62
CA PHE A 45 -3.02 -9.75 -10.18
C PHE A 45 -3.02 -11.14 -10.81
N MET A 46 -2.83 -11.20 -12.13
CA MET A 46 -2.67 -12.48 -12.83
C MET A 46 -1.49 -13.28 -12.27
N SER A 47 -0.34 -12.62 -12.03
CA SER A 47 0.87 -13.26 -11.48
C SER A 47 0.62 -13.85 -10.10
N ALA A 48 -0.01 -13.10 -9.20
CA ALA A 48 -0.38 -13.57 -7.86
C ALA A 48 -1.29 -14.81 -7.91
N ARG A 49 -2.24 -14.82 -8.86
CA ARG A 49 -3.15 -15.96 -9.08
C ARG A 49 -2.45 -17.18 -9.65
N ILE A 50 -1.58 -17.01 -10.63
CA ILE A 50 -0.80 -18.11 -11.23
C ILE A 50 0.15 -18.71 -10.19
N ILE A 51 0.87 -17.89 -9.42
CA ILE A 51 1.76 -18.37 -8.36
C ILE A 51 0.98 -19.16 -7.31
N TYR A 52 -0.17 -18.64 -6.87
CA TYR A 52 -1.06 -19.36 -5.95
C TYR A 52 -1.44 -20.73 -6.50
N LYS A 53 -1.89 -20.80 -7.77
CA LYS A 53 -2.32 -22.05 -8.40
C LYS A 53 -1.18 -23.02 -8.65
N LEU A 54 -0.01 -22.53 -9.00
CA LEU A 54 1.18 -23.35 -9.16
C LEU A 54 1.56 -24.03 -7.84
N LEU A 55 1.62 -23.27 -6.74
CA LEU A 55 1.96 -23.78 -5.41
C LEU A 55 0.87 -24.71 -4.86
N GLU A 56 -0.40 -24.40 -5.11
CA GLU A 56 -1.52 -25.30 -4.81
C GLU A 56 -1.40 -26.63 -5.57
N GLY A 57 -1.10 -26.59 -6.87
CA GLY A 57 -1.03 -27.77 -7.74
C GLY A 57 0.12 -28.72 -7.41
N ILE A 58 1.25 -28.22 -6.92
CA ILE A 58 2.35 -29.06 -6.44
C ILE A 58 2.16 -29.54 -4.98
N GLY A 59 1.03 -29.20 -4.35
CA GLY A 59 0.70 -29.63 -3.00
C GLY A 59 1.53 -28.91 -1.93
N ALA A 60 1.73 -27.60 -2.05
CA ALA A 60 2.51 -26.82 -1.08
C ALA A 60 2.04 -27.00 0.36
N ASP A 61 2.93 -27.50 1.21
CA ASP A 61 2.73 -27.71 2.64
C ASP A 61 3.80 -26.95 3.46
N GLU A 62 3.62 -26.93 4.79
CA GLU A 62 4.55 -26.36 5.77
C GLU A 62 5.26 -25.06 5.33
N TRP A 63 6.52 -25.14 4.92
CA TRP A 63 7.36 -24.01 4.55
C TRP A 63 7.01 -23.44 3.17
N LEU A 64 6.55 -24.28 2.24
CA LEU A 64 6.16 -23.87 0.89
C LEU A 64 4.78 -23.20 0.92
N GLN A 65 3.88 -23.68 1.77
CA GLN A 65 2.60 -23.01 2.05
C GLN A 65 2.83 -21.62 2.68
N ARG A 66 3.82 -21.47 3.57
CA ARG A 66 4.23 -20.15 4.08
C ARG A 66 4.70 -19.23 2.95
N ALA A 67 5.52 -19.73 2.04
CA ALA A 67 5.96 -18.95 0.87
C ALA A 67 4.78 -18.50 0.00
N GLN A 68 3.80 -19.38 -0.23
CA GLN A 68 2.55 -19.06 -0.94
C GLN A 68 1.77 -17.95 -0.24
N ILE A 69 1.57 -18.06 1.08
CA ILE A 69 0.85 -17.08 1.89
C ILE A 69 1.54 -15.71 1.83
N ARG A 70 2.86 -15.68 2.04
CA ARG A 70 3.66 -14.44 1.98
C ARG A 70 3.57 -13.77 0.61
N SER A 71 3.69 -14.55 -0.47
CA SER A 71 3.61 -14.02 -1.83
C SER A 71 2.25 -13.38 -2.09
N GLN A 72 1.16 -14.01 -1.64
CA GLN A 72 -0.18 -13.45 -1.79
C GLN A 72 -0.35 -12.14 -1.01
N ILE A 73 0.00 -12.13 0.28
CA ILE A 73 -0.12 -10.93 1.12
C ILE A 73 0.70 -9.79 0.51
N LEU A 74 1.94 -10.06 0.08
CA LEU A 74 2.80 -9.07 -0.55
C LEU A 74 2.19 -8.49 -1.84
N SER A 75 1.77 -9.34 -2.77
CA SER A 75 1.21 -8.90 -4.06
C SER A 75 -0.08 -8.10 -3.85
N TYR A 76 -1.04 -8.62 -3.08
CA TYR A 76 -2.33 -7.91 -2.88
C TYR A 76 -2.17 -6.61 -2.10
N ALA A 77 -1.37 -6.60 -1.02
CA ALA A 77 -1.09 -5.36 -0.28
C ALA A 77 -0.43 -4.29 -1.17
N SER A 78 0.46 -4.70 -2.09
CA SER A 78 1.10 -3.79 -3.03
C SER A 78 0.12 -3.23 -4.07
N MET A 79 -0.84 -4.04 -4.54
CA MET A 79 -1.92 -3.57 -5.43
C MET A 79 -2.78 -2.50 -4.74
N TYR A 80 -3.20 -2.76 -3.50
CA TYR A 80 -3.98 -1.79 -2.72
C TYR A 80 -3.21 -0.49 -2.49
N GLU A 81 -1.93 -0.59 -2.11
CA GLU A 81 -1.06 0.57 -1.92
C GLU A 81 -0.95 1.40 -3.20
N ALA A 82 -0.64 0.78 -4.33
CA ALA A 82 -0.47 1.48 -5.60
C ALA A 82 -1.77 2.14 -6.07
N ALA A 83 -2.90 1.44 -6.00
CA ALA A 83 -4.20 1.98 -6.38
C ALA A 83 -4.63 3.16 -5.50
N ILE A 84 -4.55 3.02 -4.16
CA ILE A 84 -4.89 4.12 -3.23
C ILE A 84 -3.93 5.29 -3.42
N HIS A 85 -2.64 5.03 -3.56
CA HIS A 85 -1.65 6.07 -3.75
C HIS A 85 -1.95 6.91 -5.00
N HIS A 86 -2.24 6.25 -6.12
CA HIS A 86 -2.63 6.94 -7.36
C HIS A 86 -3.89 7.79 -7.17
N ILE A 87 -4.96 7.22 -6.60
CA ILE A 87 -6.21 7.95 -6.37
C ILE A 87 -6.00 9.19 -5.50
N LEU A 88 -5.21 9.08 -4.42
CA LEU A 88 -4.97 10.21 -3.52
C LEU A 88 -4.03 11.24 -4.14
N PHE A 89 -2.84 10.84 -4.58
CA PHE A 89 -1.78 11.78 -4.94
C PHE A 89 -1.78 12.21 -6.41
N VAL A 90 -2.52 11.51 -7.28
CA VAL A 90 -2.72 11.94 -8.67
C VAL A 90 -4.11 12.54 -8.83
N ASN A 91 -5.17 11.78 -8.55
CA ASN A 91 -6.54 12.21 -8.87
C ASN A 91 -7.05 13.26 -7.87
N LEU A 92 -6.56 13.23 -6.64
CA LEU A 92 -6.97 14.13 -5.55
C LEU A 92 -5.79 14.95 -4.99
N ALA A 93 -4.74 15.17 -5.78
CA ALA A 93 -3.51 15.86 -5.34
C ALA A 93 -3.77 17.20 -4.64
N ASN A 94 -4.77 17.94 -5.11
CA ASN A 94 -5.14 19.26 -4.60
C ASN A 94 -6.22 19.23 -3.52
N HIS A 95 -6.70 18.06 -3.11
CA HIS A 95 -7.73 17.95 -2.08
C HIS A 95 -7.14 18.28 -0.70
N PRO A 96 -7.77 19.14 0.12
CA PRO A 96 -7.20 19.58 1.40
C PRO A 96 -6.77 18.45 2.33
N GLN A 97 -7.56 17.36 2.40
CA GLN A 97 -7.24 16.19 3.22
C GLN A 97 -6.04 15.38 2.70
N VAL A 98 -5.80 15.39 1.39
CA VAL A 98 -4.63 14.73 0.78
C VAL A 98 -3.39 15.58 0.99
N PHE A 99 -3.51 16.89 0.76
CA PHE A 99 -2.42 17.84 0.99
C PHE A 99 -1.89 17.76 2.43
N ALA A 100 -2.81 17.68 3.41
CA ALA A 100 -2.50 17.50 4.82
C ALA A 100 -1.75 16.19 5.16
N LEU A 101 -1.73 15.18 4.28
CA LEU A 101 -0.93 13.97 4.48
C LEU A 101 0.58 14.24 4.37
N THR A 102 0.96 15.26 3.61
CA THR A 102 2.36 15.61 3.36
C THR A 102 2.86 16.70 4.30
N GLU A 103 1.97 17.39 5.00
CA GLU A 103 2.28 18.52 5.85
C GLU A 103 2.49 18.10 7.31
N PHE A 104 3.51 18.68 7.95
CA PHE A 104 3.75 18.49 9.37
C PHE A 104 4.25 19.79 10.01
N PRO A 105 3.87 20.06 11.28
CA PRO A 105 4.35 21.24 11.99
C PRO A 105 5.87 21.16 12.17
N MET A 106 6.58 22.21 11.81
CA MET A 106 8.02 22.32 11.94
C MET A 106 8.41 23.71 12.46
N LYS A 107 9.43 23.76 13.30
CA LYS A 107 10.06 25.02 13.69
C LYS A 107 11.09 25.43 12.64
N LYS A 108 10.93 26.63 12.06
CA LYS A 108 11.89 27.20 11.11
C LYS A 108 12.75 28.24 11.82
N GLN A 109 14.07 28.14 11.66
CA GLN A 109 15.00 29.08 12.27
C GLN A 109 14.87 30.46 11.63
N ILE A 110 14.85 31.50 12.47
CA ILE A 110 14.88 32.88 12.01
C ILE A 110 16.31 33.22 11.60
N SER A 111 16.49 33.76 10.39
CA SER A 111 17.77 34.30 9.97
C SER A 111 18.00 35.64 10.68
N ILE A 112 18.94 35.66 11.63
CA ILE A 112 19.29 36.84 12.41
C ILE A 112 20.75 37.20 12.09
N PRO A 113 21.08 38.48 11.81
CA PRO A 113 22.46 38.91 11.61
C PRO A 113 23.36 38.56 12.81
N SER A 114 24.61 38.17 12.54
CA SER A 114 25.54 37.64 13.57
C SER A 114 25.70 38.55 14.79
N GLN A 115 25.76 39.86 14.59
CA GLN A 115 25.88 40.84 15.69
C GLN A 115 24.67 40.84 16.62
N ALA A 116 23.46 40.70 16.09
CA ALA A 116 22.24 40.63 16.89
C ALA A 116 22.10 39.26 17.58
N LEU A 117 22.59 38.19 16.95
CA LEU A 117 22.64 36.85 17.53
C LEU A 117 23.60 36.79 18.73
N GLU A 118 24.80 37.38 18.62
CA GLU A 118 25.75 37.48 19.73
C GLU A 118 25.17 38.27 20.91
N ALA A 119 24.43 39.35 20.64
CA ALA A 119 23.74 40.11 21.66
C ALA A 119 22.65 39.28 22.36
N LEU A 120 21.90 38.47 21.62
CA LEU A 120 20.90 37.54 22.18
C LEU A 120 21.56 36.47 23.06
N GLU A 121 22.64 35.84 22.59
CA GLU A 121 23.35 34.78 23.32
C GLU A 121 23.98 35.26 24.61
N LYS A 122 24.40 36.54 24.66
CA LYS A 122 24.94 37.13 25.88
C LYS A 122 23.89 37.32 26.99
N HIS A 123 22.62 37.50 26.63
CA HIS A 123 21.55 37.87 27.57
C HIS A 123 20.53 36.77 27.82
N LEU A 124 20.43 35.79 26.93
CA LEU A 124 19.44 34.73 27.00
C LEU A 124 20.14 33.38 27.03
N GLU A 125 20.08 32.72 28.19
CA GLU A 125 20.47 31.34 28.40
C GLU A 125 19.31 30.61 29.06
N HIS A 126 19.07 29.36 28.66
CA HIS A 126 18.10 28.51 29.34
C HIS A 126 18.71 27.13 29.56
N ASP A 127 18.89 26.74 30.82
CA ASP A 127 19.32 25.38 31.19
C ASP A 127 20.65 24.96 30.52
N GLY A 128 21.63 25.87 30.44
CA GLY A 128 22.92 25.59 29.78
C GLY A 128 22.84 25.44 28.26
N LYS A 129 21.66 25.66 27.65
CA LYS A 129 21.43 25.46 26.22
C LYS A 129 21.38 26.79 25.49
N ARG A 130 21.99 26.79 24.30
CA ARG A 130 21.91 27.90 23.35
C ARG A 130 20.48 28.04 22.83
N ILE A 131 19.93 29.25 22.95
CA ILE A 131 18.59 29.55 22.44
C ILE A 131 18.67 29.79 20.93
N ILE A 132 17.87 29.05 20.17
CA ILE A 132 17.73 29.20 18.72
C ILE A 132 16.36 29.81 18.43
N PRO A 133 16.28 31.09 18.00
CA PRO A 133 15.02 31.72 17.64
C PRO A 133 14.39 31.02 16.44
N THR A 134 13.14 30.58 16.61
CA THR A 134 12.37 29.86 15.60
C THR A 134 10.95 30.41 15.52
N TYR A 135 10.30 30.22 14.37
CA TYR A 135 8.87 30.45 14.20
C TYR A 135 8.17 29.14 13.78
N GLU A 136 6.87 29.07 14.03
CA GLU A 136 6.04 27.94 13.58
C GLU A 136 5.85 28.00 12.07
N GLY A 137 6.23 26.93 11.39
CA GLY A 137 6.02 26.76 9.97
C GLY A 137 5.53 25.36 9.65
N VAL A 138 5.31 25.12 8.36
CA VAL A 138 4.92 23.82 7.84
C VAL A 138 6.08 23.25 7.04
N GLY A 139 6.48 22.02 7.37
CA GLY A 139 7.35 21.18 6.57
C GLY A 139 6.53 20.32 5.63
N ARG A 140 7.14 19.92 4.50
CA ARG A 140 6.53 18.98 3.56
C ARG A 140 7.39 17.72 3.43
N THR A 141 6.74 16.57 3.47
CA THR A 141 7.35 15.26 3.23
C THR A 141 6.97 14.77 1.83
N ASP A 142 7.87 14.02 1.23
CA ASP A 142 7.65 13.34 -0.04
C ASP A 142 6.49 12.34 0.04
N GLU A 143 5.65 12.29 -0.98
CA GLU A 143 4.46 11.43 -1.07
C GLU A 143 4.80 9.93 -0.90
N SER A 144 6.00 9.52 -1.34
CA SER A 144 6.50 8.14 -1.19
C SER A 144 6.73 7.74 0.27
N LYS A 145 6.93 8.72 1.16
CA LYS A 145 7.18 8.50 2.60
C LYS A 145 5.91 8.54 3.44
N VAL A 146 4.77 8.89 2.84
CA VAL A 146 3.48 8.83 3.54
C VAL A 146 3.15 7.35 3.80
N ARG A 147 3.01 7.01 5.08
CA ARG A 147 2.67 5.65 5.51
C ARG A 147 1.32 5.20 4.94
N PHE A 148 1.16 3.91 4.71
CA PHE A 148 -0.06 3.37 4.12
C PHE A 148 -1.30 3.51 5.01
N ASP A 149 -1.17 3.37 6.33
CA ASP A 149 -2.28 3.60 7.27
C ASP A 149 -2.86 5.00 7.11
N ARG A 150 -2.01 6.02 7.00
CA ARG A 150 -2.44 7.41 6.74
C ARG A 150 -3.15 7.57 5.39
N LYS A 151 -2.71 6.84 4.36
CA LYS A 151 -3.38 6.81 3.04
C LYS A 151 -4.76 6.17 3.16
N ALA A 152 -4.87 5.02 3.81
CA ALA A 152 -6.13 4.31 4.01
C ALA A 152 -7.12 5.12 4.87
N GLU A 153 -6.65 5.78 5.93
CA GLU A 153 -7.42 6.72 6.76
C GLU A 153 -7.97 7.87 5.91
N CYS A 154 -7.13 8.51 5.09
CA CYS A 154 -7.54 9.59 4.21
C CYS A 154 -8.59 9.11 3.20
N ALA A 155 -8.36 7.95 2.56
CA ALA A 155 -9.32 7.37 1.63
C ALA A 155 -10.69 7.11 2.30
N CYS A 156 -10.68 6.66 3.55
CA CYS A 156 -11.91 6.49 4.34
C CYS A 156 -12.59 7.82 4.65
N LEU A 157 -11.84 8.84 5.07
CA LEU A 157 -12.36 10.19 5.32
C LEU A 157 -12.99 10.84 4.08
N LEU A 158 -12.47 10.51 2.89
CA LEU A 158 -12.96 10.97 1.60
C LEU A 158 -14.17 10.18 1.07
N GLY A 159 -14.62 9.17 1.82
CA GLY A 159 -15.70 8.28 1.41
C GLY A 159 -15.32 7.31 0.28
N ILE A 160 -14.03 7.15 -0.03
CA ILE A 160 -13.55 6.17 -1.03
C ILE A 160 -13.65 4.76 -0.45
N LEU A 161 -13.36 4.61 0.85
CA LEU A 161 -13.37 3.33 1.55
C LEU A 161 -14.29 3.36 2.76
N GLU A 162 -15.02 2.27 2.97
CA GLU A 162 -15.73 2.03 4.22
C GLU A 162 -14.75 1.68 5.36
N PRO A 163 -15.08 2.00 6.63
CA PRO A 163 -14.18 1.79 7.77
C PRO A 163 -13.69 0.35 7.92
N TRP A 164 -14.56 -0.64 7.70
CA TRP A 164 -14.20 -2.05 7.83
C TRP A 164 -13.18 -2.48 6.77
N LEU A 165 -13.29 -1.95 5.55
CA LEU A 165 -12.35 -2.27 4.48
C LEU A 165 -11.01 -1.57 4.73
N ARG A 166 -11.04 -0.30 5.16
CA ARG A 166 -9.83 0.42 5.62
C ARG A 166 -9.04 -0.41 6.63
N ASP A 167 -9.72 -0.90 7.67
CA ASP A 167 -9.06 -1.63 8.76
C ASP A 167 -8.40 -2.93 8.26
N GLU A 168 -9.08 -3.67 7.38
CA GLU A 168 -8.50 -4.86 6.77
C GLU A 168 -7.33 -4.55 5.83
N LEU A 169 -7.40 -3.47 5.04
CA LEU A 169 -6.28 -3.07 4.18
C LEU A 169 -5.04 -2.71 4.99
N ILE A 170 -5.22 -2.01 6.11
CA ILE A 170 -4.13 -1.70 7.06
C ILE A 170 -3.54 -3.00 7.61
N GLU A 171 -4.38 -3.96 8.01
CA GLU A 171 -3.94 -5.27 8.50
C GLU A 171 -3.11 -6.03 7.44
N PHE A 172 -3.54 -6.04 6.17
CA PHE A 172 -2.79 -6.68 5.09
C PHE A 172 -1.41 -6.02 4.89
N TYR A 173 -1.35 -4.70 4.98
CA TYR A 173 -0.09 -3.95 4.84
C TYR A 173 0.86 -4.18 6.03
N GLU A 174 0.35 -4.20 7.26
CA GLU A 174 1.12 -4.53 8.44
C GLU A 174 1.65 -5.96 8.38
N ALA A 175 0.85 -6.90 7.87
CA ALA A 175 1.26 -8.27 7.68
C ALA A 175 2.36 -8.39 6.63
N ARG A 176 2.28 -7.66 5.51
CA ARG A 176 3.39 -7.55 4.53
C ARG A 176 4.70 -7.15 5.22
N ASN A 177 4.67 -6.15 6.11
CA ASN A 177 5.84 -5.70 6.85
C ASN A 177 6.28 -6.69 7.95
N SER A 178 5.37 -7.53 8.41
CA SER A 178 5.62 -8.55 9.43
C SER A 178 6.13 -9.88 8.86
N ILE A 179 6.41 -9.98 7.56
CA ILE A 179 7.00 -11.17 6.90
C ILE A 179 8.49 -11.39 7.32
N HIS A 180 9.01 -10.56 8.23
CA HIS A 180 10.29 -10.85 8.88
C HIS A 180 10.21 -12.15 9.68
N ILE A 181 11.16 -13.07 9.45
CA ILE A 181 11.22 -14.41 10.05
C ILE A 181 11.01 -14.38 11.58
N HIS A 182 11.52 -13.35 12.28
CA HIS A 182 11.34 -13.19 13.73
C HIS A 182 9.90 -12.86 14.18
N ALA A 183 9.12 -12.17 13.36
CA ALA A 183 7.73 -11.83 13.65
C ALA A 183 6.79 -13.03 13.41
N GLU A 184 7.14 -13.90 12.46
CA GLU A 184 6.35 -15.09 12.13
C GLU A 184 6.42 -16.21 13.16
N ILE A 185 7.53 -16.33 13.89
CA ILE A 185 7.66 -17.32 14.99
C ILE A 185 6.53 -17.14 16.02
N LYS A 186 5.92 -15.95 16.10
CA LYS A 186 4.85 -15.62 17.03
C LYS A 186 3.44 -15.83 16.47
N LYS A 187 3.25 -16.02 15.16
CA LYS A 187 1.93 -16.09 14.49
C LYS A 187 1.60 -17.52 14.03
N SER A 188 0.32 -17.88 14.09
CA SER A 188 -0.13 -19.20 13.61
C SER A 188 -0.31 -19.20 12.09
N LEU A 189 0.09 -20.29 11.44
CA LEU A 189 -0.08 -20.49 9.98
C LEU A 189 -1.55 -20.35 9.55
N SER A 190 -2.49 -20.75 10.41
CA SER A 190 -3.93 -20.62 10.16
C SER A 190 -4.39 -19.18 10.01
N TYR A 191 -3.86 -18.27 10.84
CA TYR A 191 -4.19 -16.85 10.78
C TYR A 191 -3.63 -16.22 9.50
N GLU A 192 -2.39 -16.54 9.14
CA GLU A 192 -1.78 -16.00 7.92
C GLU A 192 -2.47 -16.53 6.65
N LEU A 193 -2.93 -17.79 6.68
CA LEU A 193 -3.71 -18.36 5.59
C LEU A 193 -5.04 -17.65 5.42
N ASP A 194 -5.79 -17.41 6.50
CA ASP A 194 -7.03 -16.63 6.48
C ASP A 194 -6.77 -15.23 5.93
N LEU A 195 -5.73 -14.56 6.43
CA LEU A 195 -5.33 -13.23 6.00
C LEU A 195 -5.03 -13.17 4.50
N SER A 196 -4.30 -14.16 3.96
CA SER A 196 -3.99 -14.22 2.52
C SER A 196 -5.25 -14.40 1.65
N LYS A 197 -6.23 -15.16 2.13
CA LYS A 197 -7.52 -15.35 1.44
C LYS A 197 -8.33 -14.08 1.47
N ARG A 198 -8.43 -13.41 2.63
CA ARG A 198 -9.10 -12.12 2.76
C ARG A 198 -8.47 -11.07 1.86
N ALA A 199 -7.14 -10.99 1.81
CA ALA A 199 -6.42 -10.05 0.94
C ALA A 199 -6.81 -10.19 -0.54
N TYR A 200 -7.04 -11.42 -1.03
CA TYR A 200 -7.61 -11.65 -2.36
C TYR A 200 -9.10 -11.26 -2.44
N MET A 201 -9.91 -11.75 -1.50
CA MET A 201 -11.37 -11.55 -1.52
C MET A 201 -11.77 -10.07 -1.43
N ARG A 202 -10.93 -9.21 -0.84
CA ARG A 202 -11.20 -7.77 -0.72
C ARG A 202 -10.95 -6.97 -1.99
N LEU A 203 -10.37 -7.56 -3.04
CA LEU A 203 -10.18 -6.86 -4.32
C LEU A 203 -11.53 -6.43 -4.91
N GLN A 204 -12.56 -7.28 -4.79
CA GLN A 204 -13.87 -6.99 -5.34
C GLN A 204 -14.59 -5.86 -4.58
N PRO A 205 -14.77 -5.93 -3.25
CA PRO A 205 -15.29 -4.79 -2.48
C PRO A 205 -14.47 -3.50 -2.66
N PHE A 206 -13.15 -3.60 -2.77
CA PHE A 206 -12.29 -2.45 -3.01
C PHE A 206 -12.58 -1.78 -4.35
N LYS A 207 -12.67 -2.56 -5.42
CA LYS A 207 -13.09 -2.08 -6.74
C LYS A 207 -14.48 -1.44 -6.69
N ASP A 208 -15.45 -2.14 -6.09
CA ASP A 208 -16.84 -1.70 -6.07
C ASP A 208 -17.01 -0.37 -5.32
N GLN A 209 -16.32 -0.18 -4.19
CA GLN A 209 -16.33 1.07 -3.45
C GLN A 209 -15.68 2.23 -4.22
N ILE A 210 -14.55 2.00 -4.89
CA ILE A 210 -13.89 3.02 -5.70
C ILE A 210 -14.76 3.43 -6.89
N VAL A 211 -15.28 2.45 -7.63
CA VAL A 211 -16.15 2.71 -8.79
C VAL A 211 -17.42 3.43 -8.35
N GLY A 212 -18.05 2.98 -7.25
CA GLY A 212 -19.21 3.64 -6.68
C GLY A 212 -18.93 5.10 -6.29
N TRP A 213 -17.80 5.35 -5.63
CA TRP A 213 -17.35 6.69 -5.27
C TRP A 213 -17.06 7.58 -6.49
N GLN A 214 -16.44 7.03 -7.54
CA GLN A 214 -16.16 7.75 -8.79
C GLN A 214 -17.46 8.16 -9.49
N LEU A 215 -18.46 7.27 -9.54
CA LEU A 215 -19.77 7.55 -10.15
C LEU A 215 -20.49 8.67 -9.41
N MET A 216 -20.50 8.67 -8.07
CA MET A 216 -21.13 9.72 -7.26
C MET A 216 -20.50 11.11 -7.44
N ARG A 217 -19.30 11.21 -8.01
CA ARG A 217 -18.60 12.48 -8.28
C ARG A 217 -18.78 13.00 -9.71
N ALA A 218 -19.26 12.14 -10.61
CA ALA A 218 -19.47 12.50 -12.02
C ALA A 218 -20.84 13.17 -12.24
N ASP A 219 -21.76 13.03 -11.28
CA ASP A 219 -23.05 13.71 -11.20
C ASP A 219 -22.95 15.06 -10.45
#